data_AF-A0A1F9I2R2-F1
#
_entry.id   AF-A0A1F9I2R2-F1
#
_cell.length_a   1.000
_cell.length_b   1.000
_cell.length_c   1.000
_cell.angle_alpha   90.00
_cell.angle_beta   90.00
_cell.angle_gamma   90.00
#
_symmetry.space_group_name_H-M   'P 1'
#
loop_
_entity.id
_entity.type
_entity.pdbx_description
1 polymer ?
#
loop_
_entity_poly.entity_id
_entity_poly.type
_entity_poly.pdbx_seq_one_letter_code
_entity_poly.pdbx_strand_id
1 'polypeptide(L)'
;MKHEARNMKGLGGIFLLFASCILLLSACGSDNATMAGEDYGNISTGVSGAVIVESEHSSGWGKSDCFECHNMGNIHQTDRSGTGLNLGAIRTLTEEQGLTSCSTCHGTNGVQ
;
A
#
# COMPACT_ATOMS: atom_id res chain seq x y z
N MET A 1 9.70 -69.00 -0.06
CA MET A 1 9.89 -67.57 -0.39
C MET A 1 8.57 -67.01 -0.92
N LYS A 2 7.85 -66.22 -0.12
CA LYS A 2 6.67 -65.48 -0.59
C LYS A 2 7.06 -64.00 -0.57
N HIS A 3 7.10 -63.37 -1.75
CA HIS A 3 7.29 -61.93 -1.90
C HIS A 3 6.02 -61.23 -1.43
N GLU A 4 6.12 -60.43 -0.37
CA GLU A 4 5.05 -59.51 0.02
C GLU A 4 5.07 -58.28 -0.88
N ALA A 5 4.04 -58.13 -1.70
CA ALA A 5 3.80 -56.92 -2.47
C ALA A 5 3.25 -55.82 -1.54
N ARG A 6 4.06 -54.80 -1.25
CA ARG A 6 3.61 -53.63 -0.49
C ARG A 6 2.61 -52.82 -1.32
N ASN A 7 1.41 -52.67 -0.75
CA ASN A 7 0.29 -51.94 -1.32
C ASN A 7 0.62 -50.44 -1.42
N MET A 8 0.95 -49.96 -2.62
CA MET A 8 1.35 -48.56 -2.89
C MET A 8 0.18 -47.56 -2.96
N LYS A 9 -1.06 -47.98 -2.68
CA LYS A 9 -2.26 -47.15 -2.91
C LYS A 9 -2.37 -45.92 -2.00
N GLY A 10 -1.60 -45.83 -0.91
CA GLY A 10 -1.64 -44.70 0.03
C GLY A 10 -0.71 -43.53 -0.33
N LEU A 11 0.31 -43.74 -1.16
CA LEU A 11 1.36 -42.72 -1.39
C LEU A 11 0.94 -41.65 -2.41
N GLY A 12 0.06 -42.00 -3.36
CA GLY A 12 -0.42 -41.07 -4.40
C GLY A 12 -1.38 -40.01 -3.88
N GLY A 13 -2.21 -40.33 -2.88
CA GLY A 13 -3.19 -39.38 -2.33
C GLY A 13 -2.54 -38.24 -1.54
N ILE A 14 -1.49 -38.55 -0.77
CA ILE A 14 -0.72 -37.53 -0.02
C ILE A 14 0.03 -36.60 -0.98
N PHE A 15 0.58 -37.14 -2.07
CA PHE A 15 1.29 -36.35 -3.08
C PHE A 15 0.36 -35.38 -3.82
N LEU A 16 -0.86 -35.83 -4.15
CA LEU A 16 -1.90 -34.98 -4.76
C LEU A 16 -2.38 -33.87 -3.81
N LEU A 17 -2.53 -34.16 -2.52
CA LEU A 17 -2.92 -33.17 -1.51
C LEU A 17 -1.84 -32.10 -1.34
N PHE A 18 -0.57 -32.51 -1.29
CA PHE A 18 0.56 -31.60 -1.15
C PHE A 18 0.75 -30.70 -2.39
N ALA A 19 0.59 -31.27 -3.59
CA ALA A 19 0.63 -30.51 -4.84
C ALA A 19 -0.50 -29.47 -4.92
N SER A 20 -1.72 -29.82 -4.46
CA SER A 20 -2.84 -28.87 -4.38
C SER A 20 -2.57 -27.72 -3.43
N CYS A 21 -1.94 -27.96 -2.28
CA CYS A 21 -1.58 -26.90 -1.33
C CYS A 21 -0.53 -25.94 -1.91
N ILE A 22 0.44 -26.44 -2.67
CA ILE A 22 1.47 -25.61 -3.31
C ILE A 22 0.86 -24.71 -4.39
N LEU A 23 -0.10 -25.22 -5.17
CA LEU A 23 -0.79 -24.43 -6.21
C LEU A 23 -1.65 -23.30 -5.63
N LEU A 24 -2.23 -23.49 -4.45
CA LEU A 24 -2.98 -22.44 -3.75
C LEU A 24 -2.07 -21.32 -3.21
N LEU A 25 -0.81 -21.62 -2.89
CA LEU A 25 0.17 -20.63 -2.42
C LEU A 25 0.75 -19.78 -3.56
N SER A 26 0.78 -20.28 -4.79
CA SER A 26 1.26 -19.53 -5.97
C SER A 26 0.29 -18.44 -6.48
N ALA A 27 -0.95 -18.40 -5.97
CA ALA A 27 -1.94 -17.39 -6.35
C ALA A 27 -1.85 -16.08 -5.53
N CYS A 28 -0.99 -16.02 -4.50
CA CYS A 28 -0.87 -14.86 -3.60
C CYS A 28 0.32 -13.95 -3.94
N GLY A 29 0.66 -13.82 -5.22
CA GLY A 29 1.86 -13.11 -5.64
C GLY A 29 1.64 -12.18 -6.82
N SER A 30 1.62 -10.88 -6.52
CA SER A 30 1.95 -9.75 -7.43
C SER A 30 0.78 -9.06 -8.14
N ASP A 31 -0.01 -8.29 -7.40
CA ASP A 31 -0.66 -7.11 -7.98
C ASP A 31 0.31 -5.93 -7.95
N ASN A 32 0.98 -5.69 -9.08
CA ASN A 32 1.88 -4.54 -9.31
C ASN A 32 1.21 -3.17 -9.08
N ALA A 33 -0.12 -3.11 -8.93
CA ALA A 33 -0.87 -1.90 -8.62
C ALA A 33 -0.47 -1.25 -7.28
N THR A 34 0.14 -2.02 -6.37
CA THR A 34 0.59 -1.52 -5.06
C THR A 34 1.98 -0.86 -5.10
N MET A 35 2.81 -1.12 -6.11
CA MET A 35 4.20 -0.63 -6.10
C MET A 35 4.32 0.88 -6.31
N ALA A 36 3.35 1.51 -6.98
CA ALA A 36 3.39 2.94 -7.26
C ALA A 36 2.85 3.81 -6.11
N GLY A 37 2.26 3.20 -5.08
CA GLY A 37 1.53 3.88 -4.02
C GLY A 37 0.21 4.51 -4.48
N GLU A 38 -0.48 5.15 -3.56
CA GLU A 38 -1.72 5.88 -3.81
C GLU A 38 -1.50 7.00 -4.85
N ASP A 39 -2.52 7.26 -5.67
CA ASP A 39 -2.52 8.26 -6.72
C ASP A 39 -3.71 9.21 -6.57
N TYR A 40 -3.40 10.48 -6.31
CA TYR A 40 -4.37 11.57 -6.15
C TYR A 40 -4.23 12.62 -7.25
N GLY A 41 -3.57 12.27 -8.36
CA GLY A 41 -3.29 13.18 -9.45
C GLY A 41 -2.07 14.07 -9.20
N ASN A 42 -2.03 15.21 -9.90
CA ASN A 42 -0.89 16.12 -9.89
C ASN A 42 -1.15 17.30 -8.94
N ILE A 43 -0.41 17.36 -7.82
CA ILE A 43 -0.56 18.38 -6.78
C ILE A 43 -0.24 19.78 -7.31
N SER A 44 0.63 19.88 -8.32
CA SER A 44 1.01 21.18 -8.90
C SER A 44 -0.11 21.81 -9.75
N THR A 45 -1.15 21.04 -10.07
CA THR A 45 -2.33 21.53 -10.80
C THR A 45 -3.44 22.03 -9.87
N GLY A 46 -3.33 21.78 -8.57
CA GLY A 46 -4.29 22.24 -7.57
C GLY A 46 -4.16 23.75 -7.29
N VAL A 47 -5.25 24.37 -6.87
CA VAL A 47 -5.35 25.83 -6.65
C VAL A 47 -4.40 26.34 -5.57
N SER A 48 -3.96 25.46 -4.65
CA SER A 48 -3.05 25.78 -3.53
C SER A 48 -1.77 24.93 -3.52
N GLY A 49 -1.47 24.23 -4.61
CA GLY A 49 -0.30 23.36 -4.70
C GLY A 49 -0.37 22.19 -3.71
N ALA A 50 0.62 22.08 -2.81
CA ALA A 50 0.67 21.00 -1.82
C ALA A 50 -0.29 21.20 -0.64
N VAL A 51 -0.74 22.44 -0.39
CA VAL A 51 -1.67 22.74 0.70
C VAL A 51 -3.05 22.28 0.30
N ILE A 52 -3.66 21.46 1.15
CA ILE A 52 -4.98 20.90 0.90
C ILE A 52 -6.04 21.98 1.13
N VAL A 53 -7.04 22.03 0.26
CA VAL A 53 -8.22 22.88 0.39
C VAL A 53 -9.50 22.07 0.25
N GLU A 54 -10.60 22.57 0.83
CA GLU A 54 -11.89 21.90 0.85
C GLU A 54 -12.40 21.50 -0.55
N SER A 55 -12.18 22.35 -1.56
CA SER A 55 -12.64 22.10 -2.93
C SER A 55 -11.95 20.90 -3.60
N GLU A 56 -10.75 20.53 -3.14
CA GLU A 56 -9.93 19.46 -3.72
C GLU A 56 -9.94 18.19 -2.85
N HIS A 57 -10.36 18.32 -1.59
CA HIS A 57 -10.34 17.23 -0.62
C HIS A 57 -11.64 17.14 0.19
N SER A 58 -12.78 17.37 -0.46
CA SER A 58 -14.10 17.51 0.18
C SER A 58 -14.49 16.36 1.11
N SER A 59 -14.21 15.11 0.73
CA SER A 59 -14.52 13.93 1.56
C SER A 59 -13.62 13.81 2.81
N GLY A 60 -12.39 14.34 2.72
CA GLY A 60 -11.38 14.27 3.78
C GLY A 60 -11.30 15.54 4.63
N TRP A 61 -11.89 16.64 4.17
CA TRP A 61 -11.79 17.96 4.80
C TRP A 61 -12.36 17.96 6.22
N GLY A 62 -11.65 18.63 7.13
CA GLY A 62 -12.01 18.72 8.55
C GLY A 62 -11.69 17.48 9.38
N LYS A 63 -11.12 16.42 8.78
CA LYS A 63 -10.65 15.25 9.53
C LYS A 63 -9.30 15.53 10.16
N SER A 64 -9.16 15.20 11.44
CA SER A 64 -7.90 15.32 12.18
C SER A 64 -6.93 14.18 11.91
N ASP A 65 -7.42 12.98 11.57
CA ASP A 65 -6.59 11.82 11.26
C ASP A 65 -6.56 11.54 9.75
N CYS A 66 -5.43 11.81 9.12
CA CYS A 66 -5.20 11.57 7.70
C CYS A 66 -5.17 10.07 7.37
N PHE A 67 -4.79 9.22 8.33
CA PHE A 67 -4.62 7.80 8.09
C PHE A 67 -5.93 7.00 8.10
N GLU A 68 -7.05 7.66 8.42
CA GLU A 68 -8.39 7.09 8.20
C GLU A 68 -8.66 6.79 6.73
N CYS A 69 -8.09 7.58 5.83
CA CYS A 69 -8.29 7.46 4.38
C CYS A 69 -7.00 7.13 3.62
N HIS A 70 -5.84 7.48 4.17
CA HIS A 70 -4.54 7.29 3.53
C HIS A 70 -3.71 6.24 4.22
N ASN A 71 -3.20 5.26 3.48
CA ASN A 71 -2.25 4.31 4.03
C ASN A 71 -0.85 4.93 4.04
N MET A 72 -0.25 5.07 5.23
CA MET A 72 1.10 5.62 5.39
C MET A 72 2.15 4.92 4.53
N GLY A 73 2.03 3.61 4.32
CA GLY A 73 2.93 2.82 3.48
C GLY A 73 2.72 3.04 1.98
N ASN A 74 1.61 3.65 1.55
CA ASN A 74 1.30 3.86 0.14
C ASN A 74 1.40 5.33 -0.30
N ILE A 75 1.51 6.28 0.63
CA ILE A 75 1.73 7.70 0.30
C ILE A 75 3.21 8.00 0.02
N HIS A 76 3.47 9.10 -0.70
CA HIS A 76 4.83 9.59 -1.01
C HIS A 76 5.73 8.57 -1.72
N GLN A 77 5.18 7.67 -2.53
CA GLN A 77 5.96 6.65 -3.24
C GLN A 77 6.55 7.16 -4.56
N THR A 78 5.79 7.96 -5.31
CA THR A 78 6.15 8.38 -6.67
C THR A 78 5.93 9.89 -6.85
N ASP A 79 6.93 10.57 -7.42
CA ASP A 79 6.84 12.01 -7.76
C ASP A 79 6.13 12.19 -9.11
N ARG A 80 4.80 12.10 -9.07
CA ARG A 80 3.96 12.21 -10.28
C ARG A 80 3.87 13.65 -10.81
N SER A 81 4.17 14.63 -9.96
CA SER A 81 4.05 16.04 -10.30
C SER A 81 5.38 16.65 -10.77
N GLY A 82 6.47 15.89 -10.74
CA GLY A 82 7.80 16.37 -11.11
C GLY A 82 8.32 17.47 -10.17
N THR A 83 7.98 17.37 -8.88
CA THR A 83 8.37 18.34 -7.85
C THR A 83 9.87 18.35 -7.57
N GLY A 84 10.57 17.24 -7.82
CA GLY A 84 11.98 17.07 -7.46
C GLY A 84 12.20 16.91 -5.95
N LEU A 85 11.13 16.73 -5.17
CA LEU A 85 11.24 16.50 -3.73
C LEU A 85 11.88 15.16 -3.41
N ASN A 86 12.65 15.11 -2.33
CA ASN A 86 13.20 13.86 -1.82
C ASN A 86 12.10 13.06 -1.09
N LEU A 87 11.32 12.29 -1.86
CA LEU A 87 10.25 11.47 -1.31
C LEU A 87 10.73 10.41 -0.31
N GLY A 88 11.98 9.95 -0.43
CA GLY A 88 12.58 9.04 0.56
C GLY A 88 12.69 9.69 1.94
N ALA A 89 13.21 10.91 1.98
CA ALA A 89 13.29 11.67 3.24
C ALA A 89 11.90 12.02 3.80
N ILE A 90 10.93 12.31 2.94
CA ILE A 90 9.54 12.59 3.36
C ILE A 90 8.88 11.35 3.96
N ARG A 91 9.12 10.16 3.39
CA ARG A 91 8.65 8.89 4.00
C ARG A 91 9.26 8.68 5.37
N THR A 92 10.58 8.84 5.51
CA THR A 92 11.25 8.77 6.82
C THR A 92 10.66 9.77 7.82
N LEU A 93 10.41 11.01 7.40
CA LEU A 93 9.77 12.02 8.23
C LEU A 93 8.38 11.57 8.71
N THR A 94 7.58 11.01 7.81
CA THR A 94 6.22 10.54 8.12
C THR A 94 6.26 9.32 9.04
N GLU A 95 7.21 8.40 8.85
CA GLU A 95 7.42 7.24 9.72
C GLU A 95 7.85 7.65 11.14
N GLU A 96 8.72 8.66 11.27
CA GLU A 96 9.25 9.12 12.56
C GLU A 96 8.27 9.99 13.35
N GLN A 97 7.55 10.89 12.67
CA GLN A 97 6.72 11.93 13.31
C GLN A 97 5.22 11.65 13.18
N GLY A 98 4.84 10.68 12.35
CA GLY A 98 3.46 10.30 12.10
C GLY A 98 2.62 11.47 11.62
N LEU A 99 1.39 11.52 12.12
CA LEU A 99 0.36 12.48 11.74
C LEU A 99 0.79 13.95 11.89
N THR A 100 1.70 14.24 12.83
CA THR A 100 2.14 15.63 13.08
C THR A 100 2.93 16.23 11.91
N SER A 101 3.61 15.39 11.13
CA SER A 101 4.42 15.83 9.98
C SER A 101 3.57 16.38 8.82
N CYS A 102 2.34 15.89 8.65
CA CYS A 102 1.50 16.15 7.48
C CYS A 102 1.24 17.66 7.27
N SER A 103 0.96 18.36 8.37
CA SER A 103 0.61 19.79 8.32
C SER A 103 1.74 20.70 7.87
N THR A 104 2.99 20.22 7.87
CA THR A 104 4.16 20.95 7.37
C THR A 104 4.02 21.36 5.91
N CYS A 105 3.39 20.50 5.09
CA CYS A 105 3.22 20.72 3.66
C CYS A 105 1.75 20.84 3.25
N HIS A 106 0.87 20.07 3.91
CA HIS A 106 -0.53 19.95 3.52
C HIS A 106 -1.48 20.91 4.25
N GLY A 107 -0.98 21.66 5.24
CA GLY A 107 -1.80 22.54 6.08
C GLY A 107 -2.61 21.77 7.13
N THR A 108 -3.58 22.43 7.76
CA THR A 108 -4.33 21.84 8.89
C THR A 108 -5.51 20.97 8.47
N ASN A 109 -5.72 20.75 7.16
CA ASN A 109 -6.89 20.06 6.63
C ASN A 109 -8.23 20.66 7.12
N GLY A 110 -8.28 21.98 7.35
CA GLY A 110 -9.49 22.67 7.83
C GLY A 110 -9.84 22.42 9.30
N VAL A 111 -9.01 21.67 10.04
CA VAL A 111 -9.17 21.49 11.49
C VAL A 111 -8.81 22.81 12.18
N GLN A 112 -9.75 23.35 12.95
CA GLN A 112 -9.64 24.58 13.74
C GLN A 112 -9.69 24.26 15.23
#